data_AF-A0A831PTC6-F1
#
_entry.id   AF-A0A831PTC6-F1
#
_cell.length_a   1.000
_cell.length_b   1.000
_cell.length_c   1.000
_cell.angle_alpha   90.00
_cell.angle_beta   90.00
_cell.angle_gamma   90.00
#
_symmetry.space_group_name_H-M   'P 1'
#
loop_
_entity.id
_entity.type
_entity.pdbx_description
1 polymer ?
#
loop_
_entity_poly.entity_id
_entity_poly.type
_entity_poly.pdbx_seq_one_letter_code
_entity_poly.pdbx_strand_id
1 'polypeptide(L)' 'GTLPAVVAGLVDRPVIGVPVSTGYGYMGQGQAALASMLQSCAVLTVVNIDAGFVAGAHAAQIAALAGRQ' A
#
# COMPACT_ATOMS: atom_id res chain seq x y z
N GLY A 1 -4.09 -7.20 2.92
CA GLY A 1 -3.34 -8.25 2.22
C GLY A 1 -1.93 -8.15 2.72
N THR A 2 -1.27 -9.29 2.94
CA THR A 2 -0.02 -9.35 3.73
C THR A 2 1.21 -8.90 2.95
N LEU A 3 1.21 -9.01 1.62
CA LEU A 3 2.37 -8.72 0.78
C LEU A 3 2.98 -7.32 1.02
N PRO A 4 2.24 -6.20 1.01
CA PRO A 4 2.83 -4.88 1.23
C PRO A 4 3.49 -4.73 2.60
N ALA A 5 2.92 -5.34 3.64
CA ALA A 5 3.49 -5.32 4.99
C ALA A 5 4.81 -6.10 5.06
N VAL A 6 4.90 -7.25 4.38
CA VAL A 6 6.14 -8.03 4.29
C VAL A 6 7.20 -7.24 3.52
N VAL A 7 6.86 -6.69 2.35
CA VAL A 7 7.80 -5.91 1.54
C VAL A 7 8.32 -4.70 2.32
N ALA A 8 7.45 -4.01 3.06
CA ALA A 8 7.84 -2.87 3.90
C ALA A 8 8.86 -3.22 5.01
N GLY A 9 8.94 -4.48 5.44
CA GLY A 9 9.97 -4.94 6.38
C GLY A 9 11.27 -5.38 5.72
N LEU A 10 11.28 -5.56 4.39
CA LEU A 10 12.42 -6.10 3.64
C LEU A 10 13.17 -5.03 2.82
N VAL A 11 12.61 -3.84 2.68
CA VAL A 11 13.22 -2.76 1.90
C VAL A 11 13.31 -1.48 2.71
N ASP A 12 14.40 -0.76 2.52
CA ASP A 12 14.71 0.53 3.14
C ASP A 12 14.06 1.70 2.37
N ARG A 13 13.06 1.40 1.53
CA ARG A 13 12.36 2.35 0.65
C ARG A 13 10.89 2.47 1.07
N PRO A 14 10.22 3.62 0.88
CA PRO A 14 8.80 3.75 1.16
C PRO A 14 7.95 2.76 0.36
N VAL A 15 7.01 2.09 1.04
CA VAL A 15 6.08 1.14 0.42
C VAL A 15 4.66 1.69 0.48
N ILE A 16 3.99 1.71 -0.68
CA ILE A 16 2.59 2.13 -0.81
C ILE A 16 1.75 0.89 -1.16
N GLY A 17 0.88 0.49 -0.24
CA GLY A 17 -0.06 -0.62 -0.43
C GLY A 17 -1.34 -0.16 -1.11
N VAL A 18 -1.73 -0.87 -2.18
CA VAL A 18 -3.03 -0.70 -2.85
C VAL A 18 -3.88 -1.93 -2.54
N PRO A 19 -4.91 -1.81 -1.67
CA PRO A 19 -5.89 -2.86 -1.51
C PRO A 19 -6.65 -3.07 -2.81
N VAL A 20 -6.81 -4.31 -3.25
CA VAL A 20 -7.58 -4.63 -4.47
C VAL A 20 -8.96 -5.18 -4.11
N SER A 21 -9.99 -4.83 -4.87
CA SER A 21 -11.37 -5.26 -4.61
C SER A 21 -11.62 -6.75 -4.85
N THR A 22 -10.71 -7.43 -5.54
CA THR A 22 -10.81 -8.84 -5.96
C THR A 22 -9.79 -9.75 -5.26
N GLY A 23 -9.92 -11.07 -5.43
CA GLY A 23 -8.95 -12.05 -4.93
C GLY A 23 -9.09 -12.45 -3.45
N TYR A 24 -9.89 -11.73 -2.67
CA TYR A 24 -10.27 -12.10 -1.31
C TYR A 24 -11.74 -12.53 -1.26
N GLY A 25 -12.01 -13.75 -0.77
CA GLY A 25 -13.37 -14.30 -0.65
C GLY A 25 -14.13 -13.74 0.56
N TYR A 26 -13.72 -14.12 1.77
CA TYR A 26 -14.27 -13.56 3.01
C TYR A 26 -13.76 -12.12 3.21
N MET A 27 -14.66 -11.22 3.64
CA MET A 27 -14.39 -9.77 3.65
C MET A 27 -13.96 -9.29 2.24
N GLY A 28 -14.68 -9.72 1.19
CA GLY A 28 -14.42 -9.34 -0.21
C GLY A 28 -14.62 -7.85 -0.50
N GLN A 29 -14.62 -7.47 -1.78
CA GLN A 29 -14.63 -6.07 -2.22
C GLN A 29 -13.47 -5.25 -1.64
N GLY A 30 -12.34 -5.92 -1.39
CA GLY A 30 -11.12 -5.30 -0.87
C GLY A 30 -11.12 -4.98 0.62
N GLN A 31 -12.17 -5.32 1.37
CA GLN A 31 -12.22 -5.05 2.81
C GLN A 31 -11.17 -5.86 3.58
N ALA A 32 -10.97 -7.14 3.24
CA ALA A 32 -9.92 -7.98 3.80
C ALA A 32 -8.54 -7.41 3.46
N ALA A 33 -8.37 -6.96 2.22
CA ALA A 33 -7.12 -6.39 1.74
C ALA A 33 -6.79 -5.11 2.54
N LEU A 34 -7.76 -4.20 2.66
CA LEU A 34 -7.63 -2.92 3.36
C LEU A 34 -7.40 -3.12 4.85
N ALA A 35 -8.24 -3.89 5.54
CA ALA A 35 -8.13 -4.14 6.97
C ALA A 35 -6.77 -4.74 7.33
N SER A 36 -6.32 -5.77 6.60
CA SER A 36 -5.00 -6.37 6.87
C SER A 36 -3.83 -5.41 6.63
N MET A 37 -3.94 -4.46 5.69
CA MET A 37 -2.89 -3.46 5.48
C MET A 37 -2.91 -2.38 6.57
N LEU A 38 -4.08 -1.89 6.97
CA LEU A 38 -4.21 -0.86 8.02
C LEU A 38 -3.87 -1.39 9.42
N GLN A 39 -4.10 -2.67 9.69
CA GLN A 39 -3.74 -3.30 10.97
C GLN A 39 -2.25 -3.71 11.04
N SER A 40 -1.50 -3.54 9.95
CA SER A 40 -0.06 -3.84 9.94
C SER A 40 0.71 -2.83 10.79
N CYS A 41 1.66 -3.30 11.59
CA CYS A 41 2.63 -2.45 12.28
C CYS A 41 3.82 -2.04 11.39
N ALA A 42 3.91 -2.56 10.16
CA ALA A 42 4.96 -2.18 9.22
C ALA A 42 4.81 -0.71 8.80
N VAL A 43 5.94 -0.05 8.53
CA VAL A 43 5.97 1.34 8.04
C VAL A 43 5.48 1.36 6.60
N LEU A 44 4.17 1.59 6.40
CA LEU A 44 3.53 1.49 5.10
C LEU A 44 2.45 2.57 4.91
N THR A 45 2.33 3.11 3.70
CA THR A 45 1.22 4.01 3.32
C THR A 45 0.14 3.21 2.61
N VAL A 46 -1.11 3.34 3.04
CA VAL A 46 -2.26 2.67 2.40
C VAL A 46 -3.10 3.69 1.67
N VAL A 47 -3.47 3.39 0.42
CA VAL A 47 -4.46 4.17 -0.34
C VAL A 47 -5.82 3.47 -0.34
N ASN A 48 -6.83 4.15 -0.89
CA ASN A 48 -8.16 3.57 -1.08
C ASN A 48 -8.12 2.29 -1.93
N ILE A 49 -9.14 1.44 -1.77
CA ILE A 49 -9.31 0.23 -2.57
C ILE A 49 -9.32 0.59 -4.06
N ASP A 50 -8.53 -0.14 -4.85
CA ASP A 50 -8.29 0.02 -6.28
C ASP A 50 -7.70 1.38 -6.71
N ALA A 51 -7.28 2.24 -5.77
CA ALA A 51 -6.75 3.57 -6.07
C ALA A 51 -5.28 3.55 -6.53
N GLY A 52 -4.96 2.72 -7.53
CA GLY A 52 -3.60 2.56 -8.07
C GLY A 52 -3.00 3.85 -8.64
N PHE A 53 -3.84 4.69 -9.27
CA PHE A 53 -3.40 6.01 -9.75
C PHE A 53 -2.88 6.89 -8.61
N VAL A 54 -3.62 6.95 -7.50
CA VAL A 54 -3.26 7.76 -6.33
C VAL A 54 -1.97 7.25 -5.69
N ALA A 55 -1.80 5.93 -5.59
CA ALA A 55 -0.54 5.33 -5.13
C ALA A 55 0.64 5.71 -6.02
N GLY A 56 0.50 5.64 -7.34
CA GLY A 56 1.54 6.04 -8.28
C GLY A 56 1.88 7.53 -8.19
N ALA A 57 0.87 8.39 -8.09
CA ALA A 57 1.06 9.83 -7.91
C ALA A 57 1.82 10.15 -6.61
N HIS A 58 1.46 9.52 -5.49
CA HIS A 58 2.20 9.67 -4.23
C HIS A 58 3.63 9.16 -4.33
N ALA A 59 3.87 8.02 -4.99
CA ALA A 59 5.22 7.52 -5.22
C ALA A 59 6.07 8.53 -6.00
N ALA A 60 5.50 9.14 -7.05
CA ALA A 60 6.19 10.17 -7.84
C ALA A 60 6.48 11.43 -7.01
N GLN A 61 5.56 11.87 -6.17
CA GLN A 61 5.77 13.00 -5.26
C GLN A 61 6.91 12.72 -4.28
N ILE A 62 6.93 11.53 -3.66
CA ILE A 62 7.99 11.12 -2.74
C ILE A 62 9.34 11.10 -3.46
N ALA A 63 9.41 10.50 -4.65
CA ALA A 63 10.64 10.44 -5.45
C ALA A 63 11.13 11.84 -5.84
N ALA A 64 10.24 12.74 -6.24
CA ALA A 64 10.58 14.12 -6.57
C ALA A 64 11.08 14.92 -5.36
N LEU A 65 10.52 14.69 -4.16
CA LEU A 65 11.00 15.31 -2.92
C LEU A 65 12.39 14.81 -2.54
N ALA A 66 12.64 13.51 -2.66
CA ALA A 66 13.95 12.92 -2.37
C ALA A 66 15.05 13.41 -3.33
N GLY A 67 14.74 13.56 -4.62
CA GLY A 67 15.70 14.05 -5.63
C GLY A 67 15.98 15.56 -5.58
N ARG A 68 15.33 16.30 -4.67
CA ARG A 68 15.60 17.73 -4.43
C ARG A 68 16.61 17.95 -3.30
N GLN A 69 17.11 16.88 -2.68
CA GLN A 69 18.17 16.90 -1.66
C GLN A 69 19.54 16.66 -2.31
#